data_AF-A0A7V5VZX5-F1
#
_entry.id   AF-A0A7V5VZX5-F1
#
_cell.length_a   1.000
_cell.length_b   1.000
_cell.length_c   1.000
_cell.angle_alpha   90.00
_cell.angle_beta   90.00
_cell.angle_gamma   90.00
#
_symmetry.space_group_name_H-M   'P 1'
#
loop_
_entity.id
_entity.type
_entity.pdbx_description
1 polymer ?
#
loop_
_entity_poly.entity_id
_entity_poly.type
_entity_poly.pdbx_seq_one_letter_code
_entity_poly.pdbx_strand_id
1 'polypeptide(L)'
;MLYLILVESGLELIPSLISNEIIIKKSIKKFGNIGKILDISYHRRAMYKLENYYKRGRPDIIHNFMIDTQSSILNHWGLLRTFIHTYQDAIFEVNPLMRPPKDYLRFKGLMFELLTQNVLKTPLEKTIIKNTFYDEKYNFEENQQKISKDKKDYFKPILFARSILEKRKKIKSDGPPFDFLDINHFINNNELILMRRMKMNLRKLISYLNTKYIIKFTSKGNLISHLKIFKEYKLEDDIIAIVGGFQSGYFSNSIKSISGKEISIFPIGLESNIVVNRILINYENFIIENLI
;
A
#
# COMPACT_ATOMS: atom_id res chain seq x y z
N MET A 1 4.86 -7.78 -11.39
CA MET A 1 3.87 -7.14 -10.47
C MET A 1 4.62 -6.18 -9.57
N LEU A 2 4.04 -5.04 -9.22
CA LEU A 2 4.65 -4.13 -8.24
C LEU A 2 4.06 -4.36 -6.83
N TYR A 3 4.93 -4.69 -5.88
CA TYR A 3 4.61 -4.75 -4.45
C TYR A 3 5.18 -3.50 -3.77
N LEU A 4 4.32 -2.57 -3.38
CA LEU A 4 4.71 -1.33 -2.75
C LEU A 4 4.49 -1.40 -1.23
N ILE A 5 5.57 -1.27 -0.47
CA ILE A 5 5.55 -1.40 1.00
C ILE A 5 5.93 -0.06 1.64
N LEU A 6 5.00 0.52 2.39
CA LEU A 6 5.26 1.69 3.23
C LEU A 6 5.77 1.20 4.60
N VAL A 7 7.04 1.44 4.93
CA VAL A 7 7.71 0.86 6.12
C VAL A 7 7.89 1.85 7.26
N GLU A 8 7.88 1.32 8.49
CA GLU A 8 8.07 2.09 9.73
C GLU A 8 7.02 3.21 9.89
N SER A 9 5.80 2.91 9.46
CA SER A 9 4.71 3.88 9.40
C SER A 9 4.18 4.23 10.79
N GLY A 10 3.95 5.51 11.04
CA GLY A 10 3.52 6.06 12.34
C GLY A 10 2.05 5.83 12.70
N LEU A 11 1.55 4.58 12.59
CA LEU A 11 0.19 4.19 12.95
C LEU A 11 0.17 3.26 14.16
N GLU A 12 -0.46 3.74 15.23
CA GLU A 12 -0.60 3.02 16.48
C GLU A 12 -1.70 3.63 17.36
N LEU A 13 -2.21 2.82 18.31
CA LEU A 13 -3.00 3.33 19.43
C LEU A 13 -2.11 4.12 20.38
N ILE A 14 -2.70 5.00 21.19
CA ILE A 14 -1.95 5.74 22.20
C ILE A 14 -1.21 4.76 23.15
N PRO A 15 0.12 4.88 23.28
CA PRO A 15 0.89 4.04 24.20
C PRO A 15 0.49 4.25 25.66
N SER A 16 0.53 3.18 26.45
CA SER A 16 0.24 3.21 27.89
C SER A 16 1.09 4.23 28.65
N LEU A 17 2.34 4.44 28.22
CA LEU A 17 3.27 5.41 28.82
C LEU A 17 2.74 6.85 28.86
N ILE A 18 1.89 7.23 27.91
CA ILE A 18 1.36 8.59 27.80
C ILE A 18 -0.17 8.65 27.93
N SER A 19 -0.84 7.53 28.18
CA SER A 19 -2.31 7.43 28.19
C SER A 19 -2.95 8.35 29.25
N ASN A 20 -2.24 8.61 30.35
CA ASN A 20 -2.72 9.42 31.47
C ASN A 20 -2.52 10.93 31.29
N GLU A 21 -1.82 11.36 30.24
CA GLU A 21 -1.55 12.77 29.96
C GLU A 21 -2.84 13.56 29.73
N ILE A 22 -2.91 14.79 30.25
CA ILE A 22 -4.10 15.65 30.16
C ILE A 22 -4.50 15.89 28.69
N ILE A 23 -3.51 16.09 27.81
CA ILE A 23 -3.75 16.32 26.38
C ILE A 23 -4.38 15.11 25.69
N ILE A 24 -3.99 13.90 26.10
CA ILE A 24 -4.55 12.64 25.61
C ILE A 24 -6.00 12.49 26.08
N LYS A 25 -6.26 12.69 27.38
CA LYS A 25 -7.62 12.62 27.94
C LYS A 25 -8.56 13.61 27.26
N LYS A 26 -8.10 14.84 26.99
CA LYS A 26 -8.85 15.85 26.24
C LYS A 26 -9.14 15.43 24.80
N SER A 27 -8.17 14.86 24.10
CA SER A 27 -8.33 14.35 22.73
C SER A 27 -9.39 13.24 22.66
N ILE A 28 -9.31 12.25 23.56
CA ILE A 28 -10.30 11.17 23.67
C ILE A 28 -11.69 11.72 24.01
N LYS A 29 -11.79 12.67 24.95
CA LYS A 29 -13.09 13.31 25.28
C LYS A 29 -13.69 14.04 24.07
N LYS A 30 -12.87 14.68 23.25
CA LYS A 30 -13.32 15.45 22.09
C LYS A 30 -13.68 14.58 20.88
N PHE A 31 -12.88 13.55 20.59
CA PHE A 31 -12.97 12.78 19.35
C PHE A 31 -13.42 11.32 19.55
N GLY A 32 -13.69 10.90 20.79
CA GLY A 32 -14.07 9.53 21.11
C GLY A 32 -12.98 8.53 20.70
N ASN A 33 -13.39 7.50 19.95
CA ASN A 33 -12.48 6.45 19.48
C ASN A 33 -11.39 6.97 18.53
N ILE A 34 -11.68 7.98 17.70
CA ILE A 34 -10.69 8.61 16.81
C ILE A 34 -9.55 9.23 17.63
N GLY A 35 -9.88 9.78 18.81
CA GLY A 35 -8.91 10.35 19.74
C GLY A 35 -7.97 9.32 20.37
N LYS A 36 -8.24 8.01 20.22
CA LYS A 36 -7.39 6.91 20.72
C LYS A 36 -6.20 6.57 19.80
N ILE A 37 -6.18 7.11 18.57
CA ILE A 37 -5.07 6.96 17.62
C ILE A 37 -3.99 8.00 17.91
N LEU A 38 -2.73 7.57 17.99
CA LEU A 38 -1.61 8.49 18.18
C LEU A 38 -1.46 9.41 16.96
N ASP A 39 -1.37 10.72 17.19
CA ASP A 39 -1.33 11.72 16.14
C ASP A 39 -0.59 12.96 16.65
N ILE A 40 0.53 13.30 16.01
CA ILE A 40 1.39 14.39 16.43
C ILE A 40 0.67 15.74 16.42
N SER A 41 -0.32 15.92 15.54
CA SER A 41 -1.10 17.15 15.43
C SER A 41 -1.86 17.47 16.71
N TYR A 42 -2.26 16.43 17.45
CA TYR A 42 -3.00 16.56 18.72
C TYR A 42 -2.15 16.23 19.95
N HIS A 43 -1.16 15.35 19.82
CA HIS A 43 -0.50 14.69 20.95
C HIS A 43 0.98 15.07 21.12
N ARG A 44 1.52 16.00 20.32
CA ARG A 44 2.95 16.35 20.27
C ARG A 44 3.63 16.49 21.64
N ARG A 45 3.04 17.24 22.57
CA ARG A 45 3.63 17.49 23.89
C ARG A 45 3.80 16.21 24.72
N ALA A 46 2.80 15.33 24.70
CA ALA A 46 2.88 14.04 25.38
C ALA A 46 3.88 13.10 24.70
N MET A 47 3.96 13.16 23.37
CA MET A 47 4.83 12.30 22.56
C MET A 47 6.33 12.49 22.84
N TYR A 48 6.79 13.61 23.41
CA TYR A 48 8.20 13.78 23.77
C TYR A 48 8.71 12.75 24.79
N LYS A 49 7.80 12.07 25.52
CA LYS A 49 8.14 10.96 26.42
C LYS A 49 8.34 9.62 25.69
N LEU A 50 8.00 9.56 24.41
CA LEU A 50 8.12 8.35 23.59
C LEU A 50 9.49 8.31 22.90
N GLU A 51 10.11 7.13 22.91
CA GLU A 51 11.28 6.89 22.08
C GLU A 51 10.93 7.05 20.59
N ASN A 52 11.85 7.65 19.83
CA ASN A 52 11.72 7.93 18.40
C ASN A 52 10.38 8.59 18.02
N TYR A 53 9.87 9.50 18.86
CA TYR A 53 8.58 10.15 18.65
C TYR A 53 8.44 10.80 17.27
N TYR A 54 9.55 11.22 16.64
CA TYR A 54 9.61 11.85 15.32
C TYR A 54 9.22 10.89 14.17
N LYS A 55 9.19 9.57 14.40
CA LYS A 55 8.66 8.56 13.45
C LYS A 55 7.23 8.12 13.74
N ARG A 56 6.65 8.57 14.86
CA ARG A 56 5.39 8.06 15.40
C ARG A 56 4.25 9.05 15.19
N GLY A 57 3.02 8.58 15.29
CA GLY A 57 1.82 9.42 15.27
C GLY A 57 1.66 10.26 13.99
N ARG A 58 1.93 9.67 12.82
CA ARG A 58 1.75 10.31 11.50
C ARG A 58 0.84 9.47 10.60
N PRO A 59 -0.41 9.18 11.01
CA PRO A 59 -1.30 8.37 10.21
C PRO A 59 -1.75 9.08 8.91
N ASP A 60 -1.55 10.40 8.80
CA ASP A 60 -1.75 11.18 7.57
C ASP A 60 -0.83 10.74 6.42
N ILE A 61 0.40 10.27 6.70
CA ILE A 61 1.29 9.74 5.65
C ILE A 61 0.68 8.47 5.03
N ILE A 62 0.10 7.62 5.86
CA ILE A 62 -0.57 6.39 5.42
C ILE A 62 -1.86 6.72 4.68
N HIS A 63 -2.59 7.75 5.14
CA HIS A 63 -3.80 8.22 4.47
C HIS A 63 -3.52 8.65 3.03
N ASN A 64 -2.51 9.50 2.82
CA ASN A 64 -2.08 9.93 1.48
C ASN A 64 -1.57 8.74 0.65
N PHE A 65 -0.75 7.88 1.24
CA PHE A 65 -0.28 6.66 0.59
C PHE A 65 -1.44 5.78 0.09
N MET A 66 -2.47 5.57 0.90
CA MET A 66 -3.63 4.78 0.49
C MET A 66 -4.45 5.50 -0.59
N ILE A 67 -4.65 6.81 -0.51
CA ILE A 67 -5.34 7.56 -1.57
C ILE A 67 -4.61 7.41 -2.91
N ASP A 68 -3.29 7.68 -2.92
CA ASP A 68 -2.47 7.65 -4.12
C ASP A 68 -2.44 6.25 -4.74
N THR A 69 -2.22 5.23 -3.91
CA THR A 69 -2.11 3.86 -4.39
C THR A 69 -3.44 3.27 -4.85
N GLN A 70 -4.51 3.41 -4.06
CA GLN A 70 -5.80 2.79 -4.40
C GLN A 70 -6.48 3.46 -5.60
N SER A 71 -6.19 4.74 -5.85
CA SER A 71 -6.71 5.49 -7.00
C SER A 71 -5.82 5.41 -8.25
N SER A 72 -4.65 4.77 -8.16
CA SER A 72 -3.69 4.72 -9.27
C SER A 72 -4.20 3.88 -10.44
N ILE A 73 -3.78 4.24 -11.65
CA ILE A 73 -4.06 3.46 -12.87
C ILE A 73 -3.48 2.05 -12.70
N LEU A 74 -2.29 1.93 -12.10
CA LEU A 74 -1.66 0.65 -11.83
C LEU A 74 -2.50 -0.27 -10.94
N ASN A 75 -3.19 0.27 -9.92
CA ASN A 75 -4.11 -0.50 -9.09
C ASN A 75 -5.35 -0.93 -9.88
N HIS A 76 -5.89 -0.04 -10.72
CA HIS A 76 -7.00 -0.38 -11.62
C HIS A 76 -6.65 -1.47 -12.64
N TRP A 77 -5.39 -1.51 -13.11
CA TRP A 77 -4.87 -2.59 -13.94
C TRP A 77 -4.65 -3.90 -13.19
N GLY A 78 -4.74 -3.90 -11.85
CA GLY A 78 -4.50 -5.07 -11.01
C GLY A 78 -3.02 -5.41 -10.83
N LEU A 79 -2.11 -4.50 -11.23
CA LEU A 79 -0.65 -4.67 -11.24
C LEU A 79 0.07 -4.09 -10.00
N LEU A 80 -0.69 -3.56 -9.03
CA LEU A 80 -0.19 -3.03 -7.76
C LEU A 80 -0.71 -3.83 -6.56
N ARG A 81 0.18 -4.17 -5.61
CA ARG A 81 -0.18 -4.61 -4.25
C ARG A 81 0.46 -3.70 -3.24
N THR A 82 -0.27 -3.41 -2.16
CA THR A 82 0.19 -2.47 -1.14
C THR A 82 0.18 -3.09 0.24
N PHE A 83 1.26 -2.82 0.97
CA PHE A 83 1.43 -3.22 2.36
C PHE A 83 1.88 -2.04 3.19
N ILE A 84 1.40 -1.98 4.43
CA ILE A 84 1.81 -0.98 5.41
C ILE A 84 2.46 -1.71 6.57
N HIS A 85 3.76 -1.50 6.74
CA HIS A 85 4.53 -1.93 7.88
C HIS A 85 4.64 -0.76 8.87
N THR A 86 4.19 -0.95 10.10
CA THR A 86 4.15 0.09 11.13
C THR A 86 5.45 0.16 11.93
N TYR A 87 5.62 1.23 12.71
CA TYR A 87 6.72 1.35 13.67
C TYR A 87 6.77 0.18 14.68
N GLN A 88 5.62 -0.43 14.99
CA GLN A 88 5.50 -1.56 15.93
C GLN A 88 5.65 -2.94 15.25
N ASP A 89 6.28 -3.01 14.06
CA ASP A 89 6.47 -4.24 13.26
C ASP A 89 5.17 -4.99 12.91
N ALA A 90 4.03 -4.28 12.87
CA ALA A 90 2.78 -4.83 12.36
C ALA A 90 2.71 -4.62 10.84
N ILE A 91 2.20 -5.63 10.13
CA ILE A 91 1.98 -5.55 8.68
C ILE A 91 0.50 -5.59 8.39
N PHE A 92 0.06 -4.65 7.58
CA PHE A 92 -1.30 -4.63 7.06
C PHE A 92 -1.27 -4.78 5.54
N GLU A 93 -2.05 -5.73 5.05
CA GLU A 93 -2.38 -5.89 3.63
C GLU A 93 -3.62 -5.05 3.33
N VAL A 94 -3.57 -4.26 2.25
CA VAL A 94 -4.70 -3.46 1.77
C VAL A 94 -5.31 -4.15 0.56
N ASN A 95 -6.62 -4.37 0.59
CA ASN A 95 -7.37 -4.89 -0.55
C ASN A 95 -7.35 -3.85 -1.69
N PRO A 96 -6.95 -4.22 -2.92
CA PRO A 96 -6.98 -3.32 -4.10
C PRO A 96 -8.34 -2.66 -4.39
N LEU A 97 -9.44 -3.25 -3.90
CA LEU A 97 -10.80 -2.72 -4.03
C LEU A 97 -11.18 -1.71 -2.94
N MET A 98 -10.34 -1.55 -1.91
CA MET A 98 -10.61 -0.62 -0.83
C MET A 98 -10.58 0.81 -1.34
N ARG A 99 -11.64 1.56 -1.06
CA ARG A 99 -11.71 3.01 -1.30
C ARG A 99 -11.45 3.73 0.02
N PRO A 100 -10.22 4.21 0.27
CA PRO A 100 -9.93 4.92 1.51
C PRO A 100 -10.80 6.18 1.61
N PRO A 101 -11.33 6.52 2.81
CA PRO A 101 -12.05 7.77 3.00
C PRO A 101 -11.17 8.96 2.63
N LYS A 102 -11.70 9.91 1.86
CA LYS A 102 -10.98 11.17 1.55
C LYS A 102 -10.84 12.07 2.78
N ASP A 103 -11.81 12.01 3.68
CA ASP A 103 -11.75 12.73 4.96
C ASP A 103 -10.83 12.01 5.96
N TYR A 104 -9.92 12.77 6.56
CA TYR A 104 -8.91 12.25 7.47
C TYR A 104 -9.50 11.70 8.77
N LEU A 105 -10.56 12.31 9.33
CA LEU A 105 -11.16 11.83 10.57
C LEU A 105 -11.91 10.51 10.35
N ARG A 106 -12.60 10.35 9.22
CA ARG A 106 -13.18 9.06 8.79
C ARG A 106 -12.11 7.99 8.61
N PHE A 107 -11.00 8.34 7.96
CA PHE A 107 -9.85 7.44 7.84
C PHE A 107 -9.32 7.00 9.22
N LYS A 108 -9.12 7.94 10.16
CA LYS A 108 -8.68 7.61 11.52
C LYS A 108 -9.67 6.70 12.25
N GLY A 109 -10.97 6.86 12.03
CA GLY A 109 -12.00 5.97 12.55
C GLY A 109 -11.80 4.53 12.09
N LEU A 110 -11.57 4.32 10.80
CA LEU A 110 -11.26 3.00 10.25
C LEU A 110 -9.93 2.46 10.79
N MET A 111 -8.90 3.29 10.92
CA MET A 111 -7.62 2.83 11.45
C MET A 111 -7.72 2.41 12.93
N PHE A 112 -8.57 3.06 13.72
CA PHE A 112 -8.89 2.61 15.08
C PHE A 112 -9.54 1.23 15.08
N GLU A 113 -10.54 1.01 14.23
CA GLU A 113 -11.18 -0.30 14.09
C GLU A 113 -10.18 -1.36 13.63
N LEU A 114 -9.34 -1.06 12.64
CA LEU A 114 -8.30 -1.97 12.15
C LEU A 114 -7.32 -2.36 13.26
N LEU A 115 -6.82 -1.40 14.03
CA LEU A 115 -5.85 -1.68 15.10
C LEU A 115 -6.46 -2.46 16.26
N THR A 116 -7.77 -2.33 16.49
CA THR A 116 -8.47 -3.05 17.55
C THR A 116 -8.91 -4.46 17.13
N GLN A 117 -9.37 -4.62 15.89
CA GLN A 117 -9.91 -5.89 15.38
C GLN A 117 -8.91 -6.69 14.54
N ASN A 118 -7.78 -6.10 14.16
CA ASN A 118 -6.81 -6.64 13.19
C ASN A 118 -7.37 -6.86 11.77
N VAL A 119 -8.61 -6.48 11.50
CA VAL A 119 -9.27 -6.60 10.20
C VAL A 119 -10.28 -5.47 10.04
N LEU A 120 -10.40 -4.97 8.82
CA LEU A 120 -11.49 -4.10 8.38
C LEU A 120 -12.30 -4.85 7.35
N LYS A 121 -13.62 -4.81 7.54
CA LYS A 121 -14.56 -5.47 6.65
C LYS A 121 -15.72 -4.56 6.30
N THR A 122 -16.40 -4.88 5.23
CA THR A 122 -17.68 -4.26 4.87
C THR A 122 -18.62 -5.33 4.34
N PRO A 123 -19.93 -5.25 4.59
CA PRO A 123 -20.91 -6.08 3.91
C PRO A 123 -20.76 -5.94 2.39
N LEU A 124 -20.80 -7.07 1.67
CA LEU A 124 -20.72 -7.05 0.20
C LEU A 124 -21.83 -6.21 -0.43
N GLU A 125 -23.04 -6.31 0.09
CA GLU A 125 -24.22 -5.56 -0.35
C GLU A 125 -24.06 -4.03 -0.27
N LYS A 126 -23.27 -3.53 0.71
CA LYS A 126 -22.97 -2.10 0.89
C LYS A 126 -21.72 -1.69 0.13
N THR A 127 -20.93 -2.67 -0.29
CA THR A 127 -19.82 -2.43 -1.18
C THR A 127 -20.46 -2.07 -2.50
N ILE A 128 -20.52 -0.77 -2.79
CA ILE A 128 -20.70 -0.31 -4.14
C ILE A 128 -19.46 -0.80 -4.90
N ILE A 129 -19.45 -2.05 -5.32
CA ILE A 129 -18.65 -2.55 -6.43
C ILE A 129 -19.27 -1.92 -7.67
N LYS A 130 -19.33 -0.57 -7.73
CA LYS A 130 -19.28 0.18 -8.98
C LYS A 130 -17.84 0.04 -9.45
N ASN A 131 -17.45 -1.18 -9.72
CA ASN A 131 -16.54 -1.42 -10.78
C ASN A 131 -17.44 -1.65 -11.99
N THR A 132 -18.01 -0.55 -12.49
CA THR A 132 -18.42 -0.46 -13.90
C THR A 132 -17.30 -1.04 -14.77
N PHE A 133 -16.02 -0.89 -14.34
CA PHE A 133 -14.84 -1.52 -14.92
C PHE A 133 -14.58 -3.02 -14.63
N TYR A 134 -15.16 -3.68 -13.62
CA TYR A 134 -15.06 -5.13 -13.36
C TYR A 134 -16.22 -5.89 -14.04
N ASP A 135 -17.40 -5.28 -14.11
CA ASP A 135 -18.53 -5.82 -14.88
C ASP A 135 -18.33 -5.61 -16.40
N GLU A 136 -17.84 -4.45 -16.85
CA GLU A 136 -17.39 -4.29 -18.26
C GLU A 136 -16.14 -5.16 -18.58
N LYS A 137 -15.39 -5.58 -17.56
CA LYS A 137 -14.22 -6.50 -17.61
C LYS A 137 -14.59 -7.93 -17.97
N TYR A 138 -15.83 -8.35 -17.71
CA TYR A 138 -16.35 -9.67 -18.08
C TYR A 138 -16.93 -9.67 -19.50
N ASN A 139 -17.42 -8.53 -19.99
CA ASN A 139 -17.97 -8.39 -21.36
C ASN A 139 -16.95 -7.86 -22.40
N PHE A 140 -15.66 -7.76 -22.06
CA PHE A 140 -14.63 -7.25 -23.00
C PHE A 140 -14.35 -8.22 -24.17
N GLU A 141 -14.52 -9.52 -23.97
CA GLU A 141 -14.36 -10.51 -25.06
C GLU A 141 -15.45 -10.39 -26.12
N GLU A 142 -16.68 -9.99 -25.75
CA GLU A 142 -17.81 -9.91 -26.67
C GLU A 142 -17.82 -8.66 -27.57
N ASN A 143 -17.05 -7.60 -27.26
CA ASN A 143 -17.17 -6.29 -27.93
C ASN A 143 -15.87 -5.75 -28.57
N GLN A 144 -14.86 -6.57 -28.81
CA GLN A 144 -13.57 -6.13 -29.38
C GLN A 144 -13.66 -5.47 -30.77
N GLN A 145 -14.73 -5.73 -31.52
CA GLN A 145 -14.90 -5.25 -32.90
C GLN A 145 -15.45 -3.81 -33.02
N LYS A 146 -16.02 -3.22 -31.95
CA LYS A 146 -16.64 -1.87 -31.98
C LYS A 146 -15.87 -0.77 -31.22
N ILE A 147 -14.68 -1.08 -30.71
CA ILE A 147 -13.93 -0.20 -29.81
C ILE A 147 -12.79 0.52 -30.56
N SER A 148 -12.62 1.82 -30.32
CA SER A 148 -11.54 2.64 -30.90
C SER A 148 -10.15 2.11 -30.51
N LYS A 149 -9.13 2.42 -31.34
CA LYS A 149 -7.74 2.00 -31.10
C LYS A 149 -7.23 2.42 -29.71
N ASP A 150 -7.50 3.68 -29.31
CA ASP A 150 -7.06 4.22 -28.02
C ASP A 150 -7.67 3.46 -26.83
N LYS A 151 -8.94 3.03 -26.95
CA LYS A 151 -9.55 2.20 -25.93
C LYS A 151 -8.90 0.81 -25.88
N LYS A 152 -8.55 0.21 -27.02
CA LYS A 152 -7.85 -1.10 -27.04
C LYS A 152 -6.49 -1.04 -26.35
N ASP A 153 -5.72 0.02 -26.55
CA ASP A 153 -4.42 0.20 -25.90
C ASP A 153 -4.56 0.34 -24.37
N TYR A 154 -5.62 0.98 -23.87
CA TYR A 154 -5.93 1.04 -22.43
C TYR A 154 -6.20 -0.33 -21.78
N PHE A 155 -6.77 -1.29 -22.51
CA PHE A 155 -7.08 -2.62 -21.99
C PHE A 155 -5.89 -3.60 -22.05
N LYS A 156 -4.86 -3.33 -22.87
CA LYS A 156 -3.68 -4.21 -22.98
C LYS A 156 -3.01 -4.49 -21.62
N PRO A 157 -2.73 -3.50 -20.75
CA PRO A 157 -2.21 -3.76 -19.41
C PRO A 157 -3.09 -4.66 -18.54
N ILE A 158 -4.41 -4.56 -18.68
CA ILE A 158 -5.38 -5.38 -17.93
C ILE A 158 -5.32 -6.84 -18.42
N LEU A 159 -5.29 -7.05 -19.73
CA LEU A 159 -5.14 -8.39 -20.32
C LEU A 159 -3.79 -9.01 -19.97
N PHE A 160 -2.73 -8.21 -20.01
CA PHE A 160 -1.40 -8.62 -19.58
C PHE A 160 -1.39 -9.06 -18.12
N ALA A 161 -1.98 -8.25 -17.23
CA ALA A 161 -2.14 -8.61 -15.83
C ALA A 161 -2.84 -9.97 -15.70
N ARG A 162 -4.00 -10.16 -16.34
CA ARG A 162 -4.71 -11.46 -16.34
C ARG A 162 -3.80 -12.62 -16.75
N SER A 163 -3.06 -12.47 -17.84
CA SER A 163 -2.19 -13.52 -18.38
C SER A 163 -1.06 -13.91 -17.42
N ILE A 164 -0.40 -12.93 -16.78
CA ILE A 164 0.63 -13.20 -15.75
C ILE A 164 0.01 -14.05 -14.65
N LEU A 165 -1.20 -13.71 -14.28
CA LEU A 165 -1.77 -14.20 -13.07
C LEU A 165 -2.39 -15.59 -13.23
N GLU A 166 -3.00 -15.87 -14.38
CA GLU A 166 -3.38 -17.24 -14.77
C GLU A 166 -2.17 -18.17 -14.84
N LYS A 167 -1.03 -17.72 -15.38
CA LYS A 167 0.22 -18.49 -15.36
C LYS A 167 0.64 -18.81 -13.93
N ARG A 168 0.50 -17.86 -13.00
CA ARG A 168 0.85 -18.06 -11.59
C ARG A 168 -0.04 -19.08 -10.88
N LYS A 169 -1.34 -19.13 -11.18
CA LYS A 169 -2.24 -20.17 -10.64
C LYS A 169 -1.78 -21.58 -11.01
N LYS A 170 -1.29 -21.77 -12.24
CA LYS A 170 -0.86 -23.07 -12.76
C LYS A 170 0.46 -23.57 -12.14
N ILE A 171 1.27 -22.69 -11.56
CA ILE A 171 2.66 -22.98 -11.13
C ILE A 171 2.76 -23.32 -9.62
N LYS A 172 1.80 -22.94 -8.76
CA LYS A 172 1.98 -22.98 -7.30
C LYS A 172 0.99 -23.90 -6.57
N SER A 173 1.50 -24.99 -5.99
CA SER A 173 0.93 -25.67 -4.81
C SER A 173 1.45 -25.06 -3.49
N ASP A 174 2.67 -24.51 -3.46
CA ASP A 174 3.36 -24.13 -2.20
C ASP A 174 3.94 -22.69 -2.17
N GLY A 175 3.57 -21.83 -3.12
CA GLY A 175 3.86 -20.38 -3.05
C GLY A 175 2.58 -19.57 -2.77
N PRO A 176 2.65 -18.23 -2.56
CA PRO A 176 1.50 -17.40 -2.21
C PRO A 176 0.24 -17.79 -3.00
N PRO A 177 -0.82 -18.30 -2.33
CA PRO A 177 -2.08 -18.62 -2.98
C PRO A 177 -2.79 -17.28 -3.15
N PHE A 178 -2.48 -16.56 -4.20
CA PHE A 178 -3.08 -15.26 -4.45
C PHE A 178 -3.50 -15.17 -5.89
N ASP A 179 -4.66 -15.74 -6.16
CA ASP A 179 -5.50 -15.27 -7.24
C ASP A 179 -6.25 -14.02 -6.74
N PHE A 180 -5.95 -12.87 -7.32
CA PHE A 180 -6.46 -11.54 -6.97
C PHE A 180 -7.61 -11.12 -7.92
N LEU A 181 -7.87 -11.93 -8.96
CA LEU A 181 -9.19 -11.97 -9.60
C LEU A 181 -10.16 -12.79 -8.74
N ASP A 182 -9.64 -13.63 -7.86
CA ASP A 182 -10.43 -14.30 -6.85
C ASP A 182 -10.71 -13.36 -5.69
N ILE A 183 -11.69 -12.48 -5.91
CA ILE A 183 -12.32 -11.68 -4.85
C ILE A 183 -12.69 -12.58 -3.65
N ASN A 184 -12.91 -13.89 -3.84
CA ASN A 184 -13.25 -14.80 -2.76
C ASN A 184 -12.19 -14.88 -1.66
N HIS A 185 -10.91 -14.61 -1.96
CA HIS A 185 -9.89 -14.53 -0.91
C HIS A 185 -10.12 -13.38 0.08
N PHE A 186 -10.71 -12.29 -0.40
CA PHE A 186 -11.13 -11.17 0.44
C PHE A 186 -12.58 -11.29 0.90
N ILE A 187 -13.34 -12.28 0.44
CA ILE A 187 -14.70 -12.52 0.93
C ILE A 187 -14.65 -13.53 2.07
N ASN A 188 -15.34 -13.22 3.16
CA ASN A 188 -15.65 -14.18 4.19
C ASN A 188 -17.05 -13.90 4.74
N ASN A 189 -17.94 -14.90 4.75
CA ASN A 189 -19.30 -14.78 5.31
C ASN A 189 -20.08 -13.55 4.80
N ASN A 190 -20.14 -13.35 3.48
CA ASN A 190 -20.76 -12.16 2.84
C ASN A 190 -20.13 -10.80 3.18
N GLU A 191 -18.94 -10.78 3.78
CA GLU A 191 -18.18 -9.56 4.04
C GLU A 191 -16.93 -9.51 3.16
N LEU A 192 -16.64 -8.33 2.60
CA LEU A 192 -15.38 -8.04 1.95
C LEU A 192 -14.37 -7.49 2.97
N ILE A 193 -13.24 -8.16 3.11
CA ILE A 193 -12.08 -7.70 3.87
C ILE A 193 -11.39 -6.58 3.08
N LEU A 194 -11.40 -5.37 3.63
CA LEU A 194 -10.78 -4.18 3.04
C LEU A 194 -9.31 -4.05 3.40
N MET A 195 -8.95 -4.42 4.62
CA MET A 195 -7.59 -4.35 5.12
C MET A 195 -7.43 -5.35 6.26
N ARG A 196 -6.28 -6.00 6.40
CA ARG A 196 -6.06 -6.97 7.48
C ARG A 196 -4.62 -7.02 7.94
N ARG A 197 -4.43 -7.29 9.22
CA ARG A 197 -3.11 -7.57 9.79
C ARG A 197 -2.65 -8.95 9.35
N MET A 198 -1.43 -9.02 8.84
CA MET A 198 -0.79 -10.29 8.52
C MET A 198 -0.11 -10.87 9.77
N LYS A 199 -0.19 -12.18 9.94
CA LYS A 199 0.50 -12.92 11.03
C LYS A 199 1.97 -13.19 10.68
N MET A 200 2.68 -12.16 10.22
CA MET A 200 4.09 -12.22 9.82
C MET A 200 4.76 -10.86 9.96
N ASN A 201 6.10 -10.86 10.04
CA ASN A 201 6.92 -9.65 10.04
C ASN A 201 7.45 -9.33 8.63
N LEU A 202 8.19 -8.22 8.49
CA LEU A 202 8.58 -7.72 7.16
C LEU A 202 9.51 -8.67 6.42
N ARG A 203 10.44 -9.32 7.13
CA ARG A 203 11.34 -10.31 6.54
C ARG A 203 10.56 -11.49 5.97
N LYS A 204 9.61 -12.03 6.74
CA LYS A 204 8.74 -13.11 6.29
C LYS A 204 7.86 -12.68 5.11
N LEU A 205 7.31 -11.46 5.12
CA LEU A 205 6.57 -10.93 3.97
C LEU A 205 7.45 -10.89 2.71
N ILE A 206 8.68 -10.37 2.80
CA ILE A 206 9.59 -10.30 1.65
C ILE A 206 9.92 -11.69 1.11
N SER A 207 10.26 -12.63 1.99
CA SER A 207 10.47 -14.03 1.60
C SER A 207 9.23 -14.65 0.96
N TYR A 208 8.06 -14.36 1.51
CA TYR A 208 6.78 -14.84 1.03
C TYR A 208 6.42 -14.31 -0.36
N LEU A 209 6.71 -13.04 -0.65
CA LEU A 209 6.53 -12.45 -1.98
C LEU A 209 7.47 -13.06 -3.03
N ASN A 210 8.54 -13.74 -2.59
CA ASN A 210 9.41 -14.59 -3.42
C ASN A 210 9.96 -13.88 -4.67
N THR A 211 10.52 -12.68 -4.50
CA THR A 211 11.27 -11.99 -5.54
C THR A 211 12.64 -11.54 -5.07
N LYS A 212 13.61 -11.57 -5.99
CA LYS A 212 14.96 -11.04 -5.80
C LYS A 212 15.07 -9.54 -6.06
N TYR A 213 14.06 -8.93 -6.71
CA TYR A 213 14.10 -7.53 -7.09
C TYR A 213 13.49 -6.66 -6.00
N ILE A 214 14.36 -6.13 -5.14
CA ILE A 214 13.98 -5.25 -4.04
C ILE A 214 14.64 -3.90 -4.25
N ILE A 215 13.85 -2.83 -4.22
CA ILE A 215 14.27 -1.45 -4.41
C ILE A 215 13.84 -0.65 -3.18
N LYS A 216 14.81 -0.12 -2.44
CA LYS A 216 14.62 0.75 -1.28
C LYS A 216 14.84 2.20 -1.71
N PHE A 217 13.81 3.03 -1.59
CA PHE A 217 13.88 4.45 -1.94
C PHE A 217 14.36 5.26 -0.73
N THR A 218 15.55 5.85 -0.84
CA THR A 218 16.19 6.62 0.23
C THR A 218 17.10 7.68 -0.36
N SER A 219 17.15 8.86 0.26
CA SER A 219 18.05 9.95 -0.17
C SER A 219 19.54 9.62 0.02
N LYS A 220 19.86 8.51 0.71
CA LYS A 220 21.23 7.98 0.86
C LYS A 220 21.61 6.93 -0.20
N GLY A 221 20.67 6.57 -1.07
CA GLY A 221 20.89 5.59 -2.14
C GLY A 221 21.62 6.20 -3.33
N ASN A 222 21.92 5.37 -4.32
CA ASN A 222 22.54 5.81 -5.56
C ASN A 222 21.57 6.72 -6.33
N LEU A 223 22.00 7.93 -6.66
CA LEU A 223 21.18 8.89 -7.41
C LEU A 223 20.97 8.37 -8.83
N ILE A 224 19.70 8.16 -9.19
CA ILE A 224 19.30 7.76 -10.54
C ILE A 224 18.16 8.65 -11.03
N SER A 225 18.09 8.82 -12.36
CA SER A 225 16.92 9.44 -12.98
C SER A 225 15.69 8.56 -12.73
N HIS A 226 14.57 9.17 -12.34
CA HIS A 226 13.32 8.46 -12.12
C HIS A 226 12.85 7.67 -13.35
N LEU A 227 13.16 8.17 -14.55
CA LEU A 227 12.86 7.49 -15.83
C LEU A 227 13.65 6.19 -16.04
N LYS A 228 14.72 5.97 -15.27
CA LYS A 228 15.58 4.78 -15.39
C LYS A 228 15.30 3.72 -14.32
N ILE A 229 14.39 3.99 -13.36
CA ILE A 229 14.12 3.09 -12.23
C ILE A 229 13.79 1.68 -12.71
N PHE A 230 12.92 1.54 -13.73
CA PHE A 230 12.40 0.25 -14.17
C PHE A 230 13.00 -0.28 -15.47
N LYS A 231 13.91 0.46 -16.12
CA LYS A 231 14.42 0.11 -17.47
C LYS A 231 15.23 -1.19 -17.54
N GLU A 232 15.80 -1.62 -16.42
CA GLU A 232 16.60 -2.85 -16.34
C GLU A 232 15.77 -4.11 -16.03
N TYR A 233 14.47 -3.96 -15.78
CA TYR A 233 13.57 -5.06 -15.40
C TYR A 233 12.73 -5.52 -16.59
N LYS A 234 12.21 -6.74 -16.50
CA LYS A 234 11.28 -7.32 -17.47
C LYS A 234 9.84 -7.18 -16.97
N LEU A 235 8.88 -7.20 -17.89
CA LEU A 235 7.46 -7.09 -17.58
C LEU A 235 6.96 -8.20 -16.64
N GLU A 236 7.56 -9.40 -16.73
CA GLU A 236 7.23 -10.54 -15.90
C GLU A 236 7.82 -10.48 -14.49
N ASP A 237 8.79 -9.59 -14.27
CA ASP A 237 9.48 -9.47 -12.99
C ASP A 237 8.52 -8.94 -11.90
N ASP A 238 8.63 -9.54 -10.72
CA ASP A 238 7.99 -9.03 -9.52
C ASP A 238 8.97 -8.12 -8.79
N ILE A 239 8.54 -6.90 -8.48
CA ILE A 239 9.40 -5.90 -7.86
C ILE A 239 8.81 -5.49 -6.52
N ILE A 240 9.61 -5.52 -5.47
CA ILE A 240 9.28 -4.92 -4.18
C ILE A 240 9.88 -3.52 -4.13
N ALA A 241 9.03 -2.52 -4.03
CA ALA A 241 9.42 -1.13 -3.78
C ALA A 241 9.16 -0.78 -2.31
N ILE A 242 10.19 -0.33 -1.60
CA ILE A 242 10.13 0.04 -0.18
C ILE A 242 10.27 1.55 -0.03
N VAL A 243 9.30 2.18 0.63
CA VAL A 243 9.26 3.63 0.91
C VAL A 243 9.05 3.86 2.41
N GLY A 244 9.72 4.85 3.00
CA GLY A 244 9.53 5.19 4.42
C GLY A 244 8.18 5.86 4.69
N GLY A 245 7.48 5.41 5.72
CA GLY A 245 6.18 5.93 6.19
C GLY A 245 6.27 6.90 7.38
N PHE A 246 7.39 7.61 7.51
CA PHE A 246 7.70 8.47 8.65
C PHE A 246 8.12 9.87 8.20
N GLN A 247 7.92 10.87 9.06
CA GLN A 247 8.21 12.27 8.75
C GLN A 247 9.70 12.57 8.60
N SER A 248 10.51 12.01 9.50
CA SER A 248 11.92 12.38 9.63
C SER A 248 12.79 11.18 9.96
N GLY A 249 14.07 11.27 9.59
CA GLY A 249 15.08 10.25 9.85
C GLY A 249 15.34 9.37 8.65
N TYR A 250 15.96 8.21 8.90
CA TYR A 250 16.31 7.22 7.88
C TYR A 250 15.78 5.85 8.30
N PHE A 251 15.74 4.91 7.38
CA PHE A 251 15.47 3.50 7.67
C PHE A 251 16.27 3.01 8.88
N SER A 252 15.61 2.27 9.78
CA SER A 252 16.31 1.57 10.86
C SER A 252 17.26 0.51 10.31
N ASN A 253 18.12 -0.02 11.18
CA ASN A 253 19.04 -1.08 10.81
C ASN A 253 18.30 -2.36 10.35
N SER A 254 17.09 -2.62 10.84
CA SER A 254 16.31 -3.78 10.39
C SER A 254 15.94 -3.64 8.91
N ILE A 255 15.50 -2.45 8.48
CA ILE A 255 15.17 -2.17 7.08
C ILE A 255 16.42 -2.10 6.21
N LYS A 256 17.50 -1.47 6.70
CA LYS A 256 18.77 -1.42 5.96
C LYS A 256 19.35 -2.82 5.69
N SER A 257 19.19 -3.74 6.63
CA SER A 257 19.66 -5.14 6.52
C SER A 257 18.93 -5.96 5.44
N ILE A 258 17.81 -5.47 4.92
CA ILE A 258 17.12 -6.10 3.80
C ILE A 258 17.97 -5.92 2.54
N SER A 259 18.38 -7.04 1.93
CA SER A 259 19.12 -7.03 0.67
C SER A 259 18.26 -6.42 -0.44
N GLY A 260 18.84 -5.52 -1.23
CA GLY A 260 18.15 -4.80 -2.29
C GLY A 260 18.90 -3.55 -2.71
N LYS A 261 18.54 -3.00 -3.87
CA LYS A 261 19.12 -1.77 -4.39
C LYS A 261 18.61 -0.58 -3.56
N GLU A 262 19.52 0.28 -3.11
CA GLU A 262 19.15 1.57 -2.51
C GLU A 262 19.28 2.66 -3.57
N ILE A 263 18.17 3.34 -3.86
CA ILE A 263 18.12 4.36 -4.89
C ILE A 263 17.62 5.68 -4.33
N SER A 264 18.22 6.75 -4.82
CA SER A 264 17.74 8.11 -4.63
C SER A 264 17.19 8.62 -5.97
N ILE A 265 15.98 9.17 -5.96
CA ILE A 265 15.33 9.73 -7.17
C ILE A 265 15.45 11.25 -7.24
N PHE A 266 16.05 11.86 -6.21
CA PHE A 266 16.26 13.30 -6.13
C PHE A 266 17.42 13.62 -5.17
N PRO A 267 18.19 14.71 -5.36
CA PRO A 267 19.35 15.01 -4.51
C PRO A 267 19.03 15.25 -3.03
N ILE A 268 17.78 15.60 -2.71
CA ILE A 268 17.31 15.82 -1.33
C ILE A 268 16.16 14.86 -0.98
N GLY A 269 15.89 14.74 0.32
CA GLY A 269 14.73 13.97 0.80
C GLY A 269 13.42 14.53 0.27
N LEU A 270 12.54 13.65 -0.19
CA LEU A 270 11.19 13.97 -0.64
C LEU A 270 10.17 13.39 0.33
N GLU A 271 8.97 13.98 0.33
CA GLU A 271 7.83 13.39 1.05
C GLU A 271 7.45 12.02 0.44
N SER A 272 6.96 11.12 1.29
CA SER A 272 6.66 9.74 0.91
C SER A 272 5.65 9.65 -0.24
N ASN A 273 4.62 10.51 -0.24
CA ASN A 273 3.63 10.59 -1.32
C ASN A 273 4.28 10.99 -2.67
N ILE A 274 5.26 11.90 -2.69
CA ILE A 274 5.96 12.25 -3.92
C ILE A 274 6.76 11.06 -4.45
N VAL A 275 7.48 10.36 -3.57
CA VAL A 275 8.22 9.15 -3.94
C VAL A 275 7.27 8.08 -4.48
N VAL A 276 6.15 7.83 -3.79
CA VAL A 276 5.11 6.87 -4.19
C VAL A 276 4.54 7.21 -5.56
N ASN A 277 4.12 8.46 -5.80
CA ASN A 277 3.58 8.87 -7.09
C ASN A 277 4.61 8.73 -8.22
N ARG A 278 5.88 9.04 -7.97
CA ARG A 278 6.95 8.82 -8.96
C ARG A 278 7.13 7.33 -9.25
N ILE A 279 7.06 6.45 -8.25
CA ILE A 279 7.11 5.00 -8.45
C ILE A 279 5.94 4.54 -9.33
N LEU A 280 4.71 4.94 -8.99
CA LEU A 280 3.50 4.54 -9.70
C LEU A 280 3.56 4.97 -11.17
N ILE A 281 3.79 6.26 -11.44
CA ILE A 281 3.82 6.80 -12.81
C ILE A 281 4.95 6.17 -13.65
N ASN A 282 6.14 5.99 -13.08
CA ASN A 282 7.25 5.40 -13.86
C ASN A 282 7.03 3.91 -14.12
N TYR A 283 6.38 3.19 -13.20
CA TYR A 283 6.02 1.80 -13.44
C TYR A 283 4.89 1.69 -14.46
N GLU A 284 3.89 2.58 -14.43
CA GLU A 284 2.84 2.66 -15.44
C GLU A 284 3.42 2.90 -16.83
N ASN A 285 4.33 3.88 -16.98
CA ASN A 285 5.01 4.13 -18.26
C ASN A 285 5.83 2.93 -18.72
N PHE A 286 6.55 2.26 -17.81
CA PHE A 286 7.28 1.04 -18.12
C PHE A 286 6.35 -0.06 -18.68
N ILE A 287 5.17 -0.24 -18.09
CA ILE A 287 4.16 -1.19 -18.60
C ILE A 287 3.67 -0.78 -19.99
N ILE A 288 3.34 0.50 -20.18
CA ILE A 288 2.85 1.03 -21.47
C ILE A 288 3.90 0.85 -22.56
N GLU A 289 5.13 1.31 -22.35
CA GLU A 289 6.22 1.29 -23.33
C GLU A 289 6.62 -0.12 -23.78
N ASN A 290 6.34 -1.15 -22.98
CA ASN A 290 6.70 -2.53 -23.29
C ASN A 290 5.49 -3.39 -23.73
N LEU A 291 4.25 -2.88 -23.66
CA LEU A 291 3.03 -3.57 -24.10
C LEU A 291 2.36 -2.93 -25.32
N ILE A 292 2.54 -1.63 -25.54
CA ILE A 292 1.92 -0.85 -26.63
C ILE A 292 2.96 -0.55 -27.70
#